data_AF-A0A2T4BKL6-F1
#
_entry.id   AF-A0A2T4BKL6-F1
#
_cell.length_a   1.000
_cell.length_b   1.000
_cell.length_c   1.000
_cell.angle_alpha   90.00
_cell.angle_beta   90.00
_cell.angle_gamma   90.00
#
_symmetry.space_group_name_H-M   'P 1'
#
loop_
_entity.id
_entity.type
_entity.pdbx_description
1 polymer ?
#
loop_
_entity_poly.entity_id
_entity_poly.type
_entity_poly.pdbx_seq_one_letter_code
_entity_poly.pdbx_strand_id
1 'polypeptide(L)'
;MLPSQSPSPDYIYEESITSDAVPDDPKESIEDAENLARADLFPWVDQHSNVITRHVGKALIRAHQEESKTWTWEMNFEFRHIAPTLNFSIYAQTGIITSHRIGKNVRKNGATWVHFWFLRVMFGPQACSRQPWFAELAEKHPWILNEAPGGVVPWSARAIIESGQEDWVPVTPIMETPIFHTITRPKREAAESISNPRPNKTPRASVPYSKETAGVSDETDVWTQLDDVDLWEPLNMKSPSKSDEQLEELKVKHEALQSAHEALFEKHRTLEGKYKKQEKKLEKLCTRLIQLGSLVKQQNGV
;
A
#
# COMPACT_ATOMS: atom_id res chain seq x y z
N MET A 1 5.34 88.94 -58.07
CA MET A 1 5.24 88.70 -56.60
C MET A 1 4.99 87.21 -56.38
N LEU A 2 5.94 86.54 -55.73
CA LEU A 2 5.89 85.20 -55.11
C LEU A 2 6.55 85.42 -53.72
N PRO A 3 6.22 84.69 -52.63
CA PRO A 3 6.35 83.23 -52.48
C PRO A 3 5.25 82.65 -51.52
N SER A 4 5.26 81.49 -50.86
CA SER A 4 6.16 80.35 -50.66
C SER A 4 5.30 79.21 -50.09
N GLN A 5 5.51 77.98 -50.55
CA GLN A 5 5.08 76.75 -49.87
C GLN A 5 6.07 76.36 -48.77
N SER A 6 5.59 75.69 -47.71
CA SER A 6 6.30 74.70 -46.85
C SER A 6 5.37 74.24 -45.69
N PRO A 7 5.65 73.14 -44.94
CA PRO A 7 5.16 71.79 -45.22
C PRO A 7 4.41 71.13 -44.03
N SER A 8 3.74 70.01 -44.33
CA SER A 8 3.04 69.11 -43.38
C SER A 8 4.00 68.40 -42.42
N PRO A 9 3.58 68.10 -41.17
CA PRO A 9 4.28 67.18 -40.30
C PRO A 9 3.74 65.75 -40.41
N ASP A 10 4.68 64.83 -40.29
CA ASP A 10 4.59 63.39 -40.46
C ASP A 10 3.67 62.70 -39.43
N TYR A 11 2.85 61.75 -39.92
CA TYR A 11 2.17 60.76 -39.10
C TYR A 11 3.15 59.65 -38.71
N ILE A 12 3.49 59.58 -37.43
CA ILE A 12 4.23 58.46 -36.84
C ILE A 12 3.26 57.28 -36.72
N TYR A 13 3.50 56.24 -37.52
CA TYR A 13 2.90 54.92 -37.35
C TYR A 13 3.62 54.22 -36.19
N GLU A 14 2.93 54.01 -35.06
CA GLU A 14 3.40 53.05 -34.06
C GLU A 14 3.08 51.64 -34.56
N GLU A 15 4.11 50.91 -34.98
CA GLU A 15 4.05 49.47 -35.21
C GLU A 15 3.76 48.77 -33.88
N SER A 16 2.54 48.26 -33.75
CA SER A 16 2.17 47.30 -32.71
C SER A 16 2.92 46.00 -32.97
N ILE A 17 4.03 45.81 -32.27
CA ILE A 17 4.77 44.54 -32.20
C ILE A 17 3.80 43.49 -31.66
N THR A 18 3.27 42.68 -32.57
CA THR A 18 2.67 41.38 -32.26
C THR A 18 3.73 40.54 -31.59
N SER A 19 3.64 40.47 -30.26
CA SER A 19 4.38 39.54 -29.43
C SER A 19 4.07 38.12 -29.92
N ASP A 20 5.08 37.49 -30.52
CA ASP A 20 5.09 36.06 -30.80
C ASP A 20 4.68 35.31 -29.53
N ALA A 21 3.55 34.64 -29.61
CA ALA A 21 3.10 33.69 -28.61
C ALA A 21 4.13 32.55 -28.56
N VAL A 22 5.07 32.67 -27.63
CA VAL A 22 5.91 31.57 -27.19
C VAL A 22 4.96 30.41 -26.83
N PRO A 23 5.07 29.24 -27.45
CA PRO A 23 4.28 28.09 -27.07
C PRO A 23 4.55 27.82 -25.60
N ASP A 24 3.52 27.91 -24.77
CA ASP A 24 3.57 27.47 -23.38
C ASP A 24 3.97 25.99 -23.40
N ASP A 25 5.26 25.77 -23.13
CA ASP A 25 5.83 24.45 -22.90
C ASP A 25 4.98 23.83 -21.78
N PRO A 26 4.31 22.68 -22.00
CA PRO A 26 3.47 22.08 -20.98
C PRO A 26 4.38 21.69 -19.82
N LYS A 27 4.38 22.53 -18.78
CA LYS A 27 4.86 22.15 -17.46
C LYS A 27 3.93 21.03 -16.99
N GLU A 28 4.22 19.79 -17.41
CA GLU A 28 3.91 18.64 -16.58
C GLU A 28 4.44 18.98 -15.20
N SER A 29 3.52 19.26 -14.29
CA SER A 29 3.90 19.72 -12.97
C SER A 29 4.69 18.60 -12.32
N ILE A 30 5.76 18.92 -11.60
CA ILE A 30 6.56 17.92 -10.87
C ILE A 30 5.65 17.07 -9.95
N GLU A 31 4.53 17.64 -9.52
CA GLU A 31 3.49 16.97 -8.75
C GLU A 31 2.80 15.83 -9.52
N ASP A 32 2.57 15.98 -10.83
CA ASP A 32 1.97 14.94 -11.68
C ASP A 32 2.91 13.73 -11.83
N ALA A 33 4.20 13.97 -12.05
CA ALA A 33 5.20 12.91 -12.15
C ALA A 33 5.35 12.14 -10.82
N GLU A 34 5.31 12.83 -9.68
CA GLU A 34 5.32 12.19 -8.37
C GLU A 34 4.04 11.41 -8.07
N ASN A 35 2.89 11.86 -8.57
CA ASN A 35 1.62 11.14 -8.44
C ASN A 35 1.62 9.87 -9.30
N LEU A 36 2.19 9.92 -10.51
CA LEU A 36 2.38 8.75 -11.38
C LEU A 36 3.27 7.68 -10.73
N ALA A 37 4.44 8.05 -10.20
CA ALA A 37 5.33 7.09 -9.54
C ALA A 37 4.71 6.46 -8.27
N ARG A 38 3.74 7.14 -7.65
CA ARG A 38 3.00 6.64 -6.49
C ARG A 38 1.79 5.78 -6.87
N ALA A 39 1.24 5.93 -8.07
CA ALA A 39 0.20 5.05 -8.59
C ALA A 39 0.69 3.60 -8.67
N ASP A 40 1.98 3.40 -8.98
CA ASP A 40 2.61 2.07 -9.01
C ASP A 40 2.64 1.38 -7.63
N LEU A 41 2.74 2.16 -6.54
CA LEU A 41 2.76 1.63 -5.17
C LEU A 41 1.36 1.27 -4.65
N PHE A 42 0.33 1.93 -5.19
CA PHE A 42 -1.05 1.78 -4.75
C PHE A 42 -2.01 1.56 -5.93
N PRO A 43 -1.81 0.50 -6.73
CA PRO A 43 -2.53 0.32 -8.01
C PRO A 43 -4.01 -0.04 -7.85
N TRP A 44 -4.47 -0.24 -6.61
CA TRP A 44 -5.82 -0.71 -6.29
C TRP A 44 -6.86 0.40 -6.13
N VAL A 45 -6.50 1.65 -6.43
CA VAL A 45 -7.42 2.80 -6.44
C VAL A 45 -7.70 3.16 -7.88
N ASP A 46 -8.93 2.90 -8.31
CA ASP A 46 -9.44 3.38 -9.59
C ASP A 46 -10.57 4.41 -9.38
N GLN A 47 -11.02 5.02 -10.48
CA GLN A 47 -12.12 5.99 -10.45
C GLN A 47 -13.47 5.33 -10.07
N HIS A 48 -13.61 4.02 -10.27
CA HIS A 48 -14.83 3.25 -10.01
C HIS A 48 -14.87 2.61 -8.61
N SER A 49 -13.78 2.74 -7.85
CA SER A 49 -13.65 2.23 -6.50
C SER A 49 -14.62 2.99 -5.61
N ASN A 50 -15.20 2.29 -4.64
CA ASN A 50 -16.07 2.94 -3.67
C ASN A 50 -15.33 4.07 -2.94
N VAL A 51 -16.11 5.04 -2.46
CA VAL A 51 -15.64 6.25 -1.79
C VAL A 51 -14.61 5.96 -0.68
N ILE A 52 -14.83 4.91 0.12
CA ILE A 52 -13.94 4.54 1.23
C ILE A 52 -12.58 4.10 0.70
N THR A 53 -12.54 3.24 -0.31
CA THR A 53 -11.29 2.77 -0.93
C THR A 53 -10.48 3.94 -1.50
N ARG A 54 -11.14 4.91 -2.15
CA ARG A 54 -10.48 6.12 -2.66
C ARG A 54 -9.88 6.96 -1.52
N HIS A 55 -10.60 7.11 -0.41
CA HIS A 55 -10.08 7.82 0.76
C HIS A 55 -8.92 7.09 1.44
N VAL A 56 -8.98 5.75 1.53
CA VAL A 56 -7.86 4.92 2.00
C VAL A 56 -6.64 5.13 1.11
N GLY A 57 -6.80 5.11 -0.22
CA GLY A 57 -5.72 5.40 -1.16
C GLY A 57 -5.04 6.75 -0.91
N LYS A 58 -5.82 7.82 -0.75
CA LYS A 58 -5.31 9.16 -0.42
C LYS A 58 -4.55 9.17 0.91
N ALA A 59 -5.05 8.47 1.92
CA ALA A 59 -4.40 8.40 3.22
C ALA A 59 -3.09 7.59 3.20
N LEU A 60 -3.04 6.49 2.45
CA LEU A 60 -1.82 5.71 2.24
C LEU A 60 -0.75 6.55 1.53
N ILE A 61 -1.13 7.29 0.47
CA ILE A 61 -0.20 8.19 -0.23
C ILE A 61 0.37 9.23 0.73
N ARG A 62 -0.48 9.89 1.52
CA ARG A 62 -0.05 10.90 2.49
C ARG A 62 0.86 10.31 3.56
N ALA A 63 0.45 9.23 4.20
CA ALA A 63 1.24 8.56 5.24
C ALA A 63 2.60 8.11 4.68
N HIS A 64 2.65 7.62 3.45
CA HIS A 64 3.91 7.24 2.81
C HIS A 64 4.81 8.46 2.58
N GLN A 65 4.29 9.60 2.11
CA GLN A 65 5.08 10.83 1.92
C GLN A 65 5.69 11.35 3.23
N GLU A 66 4.95 11.22 4.32
CA GLU A 66 5.38 11.68 5.65
C GLU A 66 6.42 10.72 6.25
N GLU A 67 6.14 9.41 6.20
CA GLU A 67 6.93 8.43 6.96
C GLU A 67 8.12 7.88 6.19
N SER A 68 8.04 7.74 4.85
CA SER A 68 9.10 7.13 4.02
C SER A 68 10.46 7.84 4.14
N LYS A 69 10.46 9.11 4.52
CA LYS A 69 11.66 9.93 4.77
C LYS A 69 12.50 9.43 5.94
N THR A 70 11.87 8.71 6.88
CA THR A 70 12.53 8.19 8.08
C THR A 70 12.84 6.69 7.97
N TRP A 71 12.36 6.03 6.92
CA TRP A 71 12.61 4.62 6.69
C TRP A 71 14.06 4.36 6.28
N THR A 72 14.60 3.24 6.74
CA THR A 72 15.90 2.79 6.24
C THR A 72 15.79 2.38 4.77
N TRP A 73 16.93 2.19 4.12
CA TRP A 73 16.96 1.73 2.74
C TRP A 73 16.32 0.34 2.59
N GLU A 74 16.56 -0.57 3.52
CA GLU A 74 16.00 -1.93 3.53
C GLU A 74 14.48 -1.90 3.64
N MET A 75 13.94 -1.03 4.51
CA MET A 75 12.49 -0.82 4.62
C MET A 75 11.92 -0.29 3.32
N ASN A 76 12.53 0.73 2.72
CA ASN A 76 12.09 1.25 1.43
C ASN A 76 12.09 0.17 0.34
N PHE A 77 13.13 -0.66 0.29
CA PHE A 77 13.23 -1.76 -0.66
C PHE A 77 12.12 -2.78 -0.44
N GLU A 78 11.93 -3.27 0.78
CA GLU A 78 10.88 -4.24 1.11
C GLU A 78 9.48 -3.68 0.81
N PHE A 79 9.23 -2.43 1.19
CA PHE A 79 7.97 -1.74 0.94
C PHE A 79 7.65 -1.70 -0.55
N ARG A 80 8.60 -1.30 -1.41
CA ARG A 80 8.39 -1.23 -2.86
C ARG A 80 8.08 -2.59 -3.50
N HIS A 81 8.57 -3.68 -2.92
CA HIS A 81 8.28 -5.02 -3.42
C HIS A 81 6.92 -5.54 -2.94
N ILE A 82 6.56 -5.27 -1.67
CA ILE A 82 5.35 -5.84 -1.06
C ILE A 82 4.13 -4.96 -1.35
N ALA A 83 4.23 -3.63 -1.23
CA ALA A 83 3.10 -2.71 -1.29
C ALA A 83 2.21 -2.87 -2.55
N PRO A 84 2.76 -2.98 -3.78
CA PRO A 84 1.93 -3.15 -4.98
C PRO A 84 1.10 -4.43 -4.96
N THR A 85 1.57 -5.47 -4.27
CA THR A 85 0.89 -6.77 -4.17
C THR A 85 -0.26 -6.79 -3.16
N LEU A 86 -0.30 -5.80 -2.25
CA LEU A 86 -1.29 -5.73 -1.19
C LEU A 86 -2.56 -5.06 -1.68
N ASN A 87 -3.59 -5.86 -1.93
CA ASN A 87 -4.93 -5.35 -2.20
C ASN A 87 -5.55 -4.78 -0.91
N PHE A 88 -5.69 -3.44 -0.88
CA PHE A 88 -6.27 -2.68 0.23
C PHE A 88 -7.71 -2.20 -0.04
N SER A 89 -8.35 -2.70 -1.09
CA SER A 89 -9.72 -2.33 -1.44
C SER A 89 -10.71 -2.72 -0.33
N ILE A 90 -11.61 -1.80 0.02
CA ILE A 90 -12.63 -2.01 1.05
C ILE A 90 -13.93 -2.45 0.38
N TYR A 91 -14.43 -3.60 0.78
CA TYR A 91 -15.75 -4.13 0.44
C TYR A 91 -16.70 -4.06 1.65
N ALA A 92 -18.00 -4.21 1.42
CA ALA A 92 -19.04 -4.13 2.45
C ALA A 92 -18.76 -5.04 3.67
N GLN A 93 -18.18 -6.23 3.47
CA GLN A 93 -17.87 -7.17 4.55
C GLN A 93 -16.50 -6.93 5.23
N THR A 94 -15.73 -5.96 4.77
CA THR A 94 -14.32 -5.74 5.19
C THR A 94 -14.11 -4.53 6.09
N GLY A 95 -15.18 -3.98 6.68
CA GLY A 95 -15.09 -2.89 7.66
C GLY A 95 -14.34 -3.23 8.96
N ILE A 96 -13.91 -4.49 9.13
CA ILE A 96 -13.08 -4.94 10.26
C ILE A 96 -11.79 -5.59 9.76
N ILE A 97 -10.71 -5.36 10.49
CA ILE A 97 -9.34 -5.82 10.16
C ILE A 97 -9.26 -7.33 9.91
N THR A 98 -10.01 -8.15 10.67
CA THR A 98 -9.99 -9.61 10.56
C THR A 98 -10.71 -10.15 9.31
N SER A 99 -11.64 -9.39 8.76
CA SER A 99 -12.35 -9.73 7.53
C SER A 99 -11.63 -9.23 6.28
N HIS A 100 -10.77 -8.22 6.43
CA HIS A 100 -9.99 -7.63 5.34
C HIS A 100 -8.95 -8.61 4.77
N ARG A 101 -8.68 -8.54 3.45
CA ARG A 101 -7.80 -9.47 2.74
C ARG A 101 -6.38 -9.49 3.30
N ILE A 102 -5.82 -8.30 3.57
CA ILE A 102 -4.49 -8.17 4.22
C ILE A 102 -4.51 -8.80 5.62
N GLY A 103 -5.55 -8.54 6.43
CA GLY A 103 -5.64 -9.11 7.78
C GLY A 103 -5.80 -10.64 7.78
N LYS A 104 -6.56 -11.18 6.83
CA LYS A 104 -6.67 -12.63 6.59
C LYS A 104 -5.32 -13.24 6.19
N ASN A 105 -4.56 -12.56 5.32
CA ASN A 105 -3.23 -13.00 4.91
C ASN A 105 -2.27 -13.05 6.10
N VAL A 106 -2.20 -11.95 6.86
CA VAL A 106 -1.35 -11.83 8.03
C VAL A 106 -1.64 -12.90 9.08
N ARG A 107 -2.92 -13.21 9.31
CA ARG A 107 -3.32 -14.26 10.26
C ARG A 107 -2.83 -15.65 9.84
N LYS A 108 -2.76 -15.93 8.53
CA LYS A 108 -2.36 -17.24 8.00
C LYS A 108 -0.84 -17.37 7.87
N ASN A 109 -0.19 -16.33 7.36
CA ASN A 109 1.20 -16.38 6.91
C ASN A 109 2.17 -15.60 7.80
N GLY A 110 1.66 -14.90 8.82
CA GLY A 110 2.44 -14.00 9.67
C GLY A 110 2.39 -12.55 9.18
N ALA A 111 2.68 -11.61 10.09
CA ALA A 111 2.74 -10.19 9.77
C ALA A 111 4.16 -9.79 9.37
N THR A 112 4.29 -9.03 8.28
CA THR A 112 5.47 -8.18 8.08
C THR A 112 5.15 -6.75 8.51
N TRP A 113 6.17 -5.92 8.70
CA TRP A 113 5.94 -4.52 9.06
C TRP A 113 5.18 -3.76 7.96
N VAL A 114 5.34 -4.12 6.68
CA VAL A 114 4.58 -3.52 5.56
C VAL A 114 3.09 -3.84 5.70
N HIS A 115 2.74 -5.09 6.01
CA HIS A 115 1.34 -5.47 6.26
C HIS A 115 0.75 -4.67 7.42
N PHE A 116 1.50 -4.54 8.52
CA PHE A 116 1.09 -3.72 9.65
C PHE A 116 0.90 -2.26 9.24
N TRP A 117 1.81 -1.69 8.48
CA TRP A 117 1.75 -0.29 8.07
C TRP A 117 0.45 0.00 7.30
N PHE A 118 0.09 -0.84 6.33
CA PHE A 118 -1.19 -0.73 5.62
C PHE A 118 -2.38 -0.84 6.57
N LEU A 119 -2.41 -1.87 7.42
CA LEU A 119 -3.53 -2.08 8.34
C LEU A 119 -3.65 -0.95 9.37
N ARG A 120 -2.54 -0.34 9.81
CA ARG A 120 -2.53 0.80 10.73
C ARG A 120 -3.13 2.03 10.06
N VAL A 121 -2.75 2.36 8.83
CA VAL A 121 -3.34 3.51 8.11
C VAL A 121 -4.84 3.28 7.85
N MET A 122 -5.24 2.05 7.56
CA MET A 122 -6.63 1.72 7.26
C MET A 122 -7.52 1.67 8.51
N PHE A 123 -7.12 0.93 9.54
CA PHE A 123 -7.97 0.61 10.69
C PHE A 123 -7.50 1.26 12.01
N GLY A 124 -6.35 1.92 12.00
CA GLY A 124 -5.78 2.58 13.17
C GLY A 124 -4.84 1.68 13.99
N PRO A 125 -3.91 2.30 14.75
CA PRO A 125 -2.99 1.58 15.61
C PRO A 125 -3.70 0.79 16.71
N GLN A 126 -4.81 1.30 17.28
CA GLN A 126 -5.56 0.58 18.31
C GLN A 126 -6.22 -0.70 17.79
N ALA A 127 -6.76 -0.68 16.57
CA ALA A 127 -7.34 -1.88 15.96
C ALA A 127 -6.27 -2.95 15.69
N CYS A 128 -5.08 -2.51 15.27
CA CYS A 128 -3.92 -3.37 15.06
C CYS A 128 -3.40 -3.97 16.37
N SER A 129 -3.35 -3.19 17.46
CA SER A 129 -2.80 -3.66 18.74
C SER A 129 -3.61 -4.79 19.39
N ARG A 130 -4.88 -4.91 19.01
CA ARG A 130 -5.79 -6.01 19.44
C ARG A 130 -5.57 -7.31 18.66
N GLN A 131 -4.73 -7.31 17.62
CA GLN A 131 -4.50 -8.49 16.80
C GLN A 131 -3.46 -9.45 17.42
N PRO A 132 -3.63 -10.77 17.28
CA PRO A 132 -2.75 -11.75 17.92
C PRO A 132 -1.32 -11.75 17.39
N TRP A 133 -1.08 -11.19 16.20
CA TRP A 133 0.25 -11.07 15.58
C TRP A 133 1.00 -9.80 15.99
N PHE A 134 0.33 -8.85 16.66
CA PHE A 134 0.89 -7.53 16.94
C PHE A 134 2.07 -7.58 17.92
N ALA A 135 1.95 -8.36 19.00
CA ALA A 135 2.97 -8.42 20.04
C ALA A 135 4.33 -8.90 19.51
N GLU A 136 4.33 -9.96 18.70
CA GLU A 136 5.55 -10.49 18.07
C GLU A 136 6.16 -9.48 17.10
N LEU A 137 5.32 -8.75 16.37
CA LEU A 137 5.79 -7.75 15.41
C LEU A 137 6.38 -6.52 16.13
N ALA A 138 5.76 -6.09 17.23
CA ALA A 138 6.24 -4.97 18.05
C ALA A 138 7.57 -5.28 18.74
N GLU A 139 7.82 -6.54 19.12
CA GLU A 139 9.12 -6.98 19.63
C GLU A 139 10.23 -6.84 18.58
N LYS A 140 9.93 -7.19 17.31
CA LYS A 140 10.86 -7.06 16.18
C LYS A 140 11.04 -5.61 15.73
N HIS A 141 10.00 -4.80 15.82
CA HIS A 141 9.96 -3.43 15.33
C HIS A 141 9.36 -2.48 16.39
N PRO A 142 10.14 -2.03 17.38
CA PRO A 142 9.60 -1.27 18.52
C PRO A 142 8.88 0.04 18.15
N TRP A 143 9.24 0.67 17.03
CA TRP A 143 8.59 1.91 16.54
C TRP A 143 7.11 1.72 16.20
N ILE A 144 6.63 0.48 16.05
CA ILE A 144 5.20 0.15 15.86
C ILE A 144 4.34 0.58 17.07
N LEU A 145 4.96 0.78 18.23
CA LEU A 145 4.31 1.27 19.45
C LEU A 145 4.15 2.79 19.49
N ASN A 146 4.73 3.52 18.52
CA ASN A 146 4.63 4.97 18.46
C ASN A 146 3.19 5.40 18.18
N GLU A 147 2.88 6.61 18.64
CA GLU A 147 1.61 7.28 18.33
C GLU A 147 1.48 7.51 16.82
N ALA A 148 0.29 7.30 16.29
CA ALA A 148 0.01 7.43 14.86
C ALA A 148 -1.42 7.93 14.62
N PRO A 149 -1.73 8.53 13.46
CA PRO A 149 -3.10 8.87 13.11
C PRO A 149 -4.02 7.65 13.15
N GLY A 150 -5.26 7.86 13.60
CA GLY A 150 -6.33 6.87 13.59
C GLY A 150 -6.68 6.38 12.18
N GLY A 151 -7.39 5.25 12.12
CA GLY A 151 -7.76 4.60 10.87
C GLY A 151 -8.79 5.39 10.06
N VAL A 152 -8.72 5.25 8.74
CA VAL A 152 -9.66 5.88 7.79
C VAL A 152 -10.95 5.08 7.63
N VAL A 153 -10.90 3.76 7.77
CA VAL A 153 -12.04 2.87 7.53
C VAL A 153 -13.06 3.01 8.66
N PRO A 154 -14.28 3.48 8.39
CA PRO A 154 -15.31 3.63 9.40
C PRO A 154 -15.87 2.27 9.81
N TRP A 155 -16.32 2.16 11.06
CA TRP A 155 -17.04 0.97 11.54
C TRP A 155 -18.35 0.72 10.76
N SER A 156 -18.94 1.77 10.19
CA SER A 156 -20.14 1.74 9.35
C SER A 156 -19.87 1.53 7.85
N ALA A 157 -18.65 1.11 7.47
CA ALA A 157 -18.26 0.93 6.06
C ALA A 157 -19.25 0.11 5.25
N ARG A 158 -19.85 -0.91 5.85
CA ARG A 158 -20.89 -1.73 5.22
C ARG A 158 -22.07 -0.89 4.75
N ALA A 159 -22.65 -0.09 5.64
CA ALA A 159 -23.83 0.71 5.35
C ALA A 159 -23.54 1.80 4.29
N ILE A 160 -22.36 2.40 4.32
CA ILE A 160 -21.93 3.42 3.35
C ILE A 160 -21.77 2.81 1.94
N ILE A 161 -21.19 1.61 1.85
CA ILE A 161 -21.00 0.94 0.56
C ILE A 161 -22.33 0.43 0.01
N GLU A 162 -23.15 -0.20 0.85
CA GLU A 162 -24.46 -0.74 0.46
C GLU A 162 -25.45 0.37 0.06
N SER A 163 -25.34 1.57 0.64
CA SER A 163 -26.16 2.72 0.24
C SER A 163 -25.71 3.39 -1.07
N GLY A 164 -24.52 3.03 -1.59
CA GLY A 164 -23.93 3.69 -2.75
C GLY A 164 -23.58 5.17 -2.50
N GLN A 165 -23.35 5.55 -1.25
CA GLN A 165 -23.05 6.94 -0.89
C GLN A 165 -21.64 7.33 -1.39
N GLU A 166 -21.56 8.35 -2.26
CA GLU A 166 -20.30 8.81 -2.87
C GLU A 166 -19.72 10.08 -2.24
N ASP A 167 -20.49 10.79 -1.42
CA ASP A 167 -20.12 12.05 -0.76
C ASP A 167 -19.61 11.86 0.67
N TRP A 168 -19.41 10.61 1.10
CA TRP A 168 -18.88 10.31 2.42
C TRP A 168 -17.45 10.85 2.58
N VAL A 169 -17.19 11.50 3.72
CA VAL A 169 -15.88 12.05 4.07
C VAL A 169 -15.41 11.40 5.38
N PRO A 170 -14.15 10.91 5.45
CA PRO A 170 -13.60 10.37 6.69
C PRO A 170 -13.50 11.46 7.76
N VAL A 171 -13.76 11.07 9.01
CA VAL A 171 -13.48 11.92 10.16
C VAL A 171 -11.98 12.22 10.20
N THR A 172 -11.62 13.46 10.53
CA THR A 172 -10.21 13.84 10.70
C THR A 172 -9.55 12.90 11.69
N PRO A 173 -8.49 12.18 11.29
CA PRO A 173 -7.87 11.18 12.15
C PRO A 173 -7.25 11.86 13.36
N ILE A 174 -7.60 11.37 14.55
CA ILE A 174 -7.01 11.77 15.82
C ILE A 174 -5.76 10.90 16.04
N MET A 175 -4.74 11.44 16.68
CA MET A 175 -3.57 10.65 17.06
C MET A 175 -3.96 9.60 18.11
N GLU A 176 -3.57 8.36 17.86
CA GLU A 176 -3.88 7.20 18.68
C GLU A 176 -2.60 6.48 19.08
N THR A 177 -2.54 6.05 20.34
CA THR A 177 -1.47 5.18 20.83
C THR A 177 -1.94 3.72 20.79
N PRO A 178 -1.13 2.78 20.24
CA PRO A 178 -1.39 1.35 20.34
C PRO A 178 -1.53 0.91 21.81
N ILE A 179 -2.58 0.16 22.14
CA ILE A 179 -2.75 -0.40 23.48
C ILE A 179 -2.05 -1.75 23.51
N PHE A 180 -0.88 -1.81 24.13
CA PHE A 180 -0.13 -3.05 24.31
C PHE A 180 -0.79 -3.88 25.41
N HIS A 181 -1.73 -4.74 25.02
CA HIS A 181 -2.17 -5.81 25.90
C HIS A 181 -1.12 -6.90 25.87
N THR A 182 -0.46 -7.16 27.00
CA THR A 182 0.21 -8.43 27.21
C THR A 182 -0.85 -9.51 27.09
N ILE A 183 -0.97 -10.12 25.91
CA ILE A 183 -1.76 -11.33 25.73
C ILE A 183 -0.96 -12.40 26.48
N THR A 184 -1.19 -12.49 27.79
CA THR A 184 -0.90 -13.69 28.56
C THR A 184 -1.80 -14.76 27.97
N ARG A 185 -1.36 -15.40 26.87
CA ARG A 185 -1.95 -16.66 26.46
C ARG A 185 -1.76 -17.55 27.68
N PRO A 186 -2.84 -17.96 28.39
CA PRO A 186 -2.66 -18.97 29.41
C PRO A 186 -2.05 -20.14 28.66
N LYS A 187 -0.80 -20.47 29.03
CA LYS A 187 -0.11 -21.65 28.55
C LYS A 187 -1.09 -22.78 28.86
N ARG A 188 -1.78 -23.31 27.84
CA ARG A 188 -2.52 -24.55 27.98
C ARG A 188 -1.42 -25.56 28.30
N GLU A 189 -1.14 -25.77 29.58
CA GLU A 189 -0.59 -27.03 30.03
C GLU A 189 -1.46 -28.07 29.34
N ALA A 190 -0.81 -28.91 28.53
CA ALA A 190 -1.44 -30.10 28.03
C ALA A 190 -1.94 -30.81 29.29
N ALA A 191 -3.26 -30.74 29.52
CA ALA A 191 -3.87 -31.47 30.60
C ALA A 191 -3.39 -32.90 30.43
N GLU A 192 -2.59 -33.38 31.38
CA GLU A 192 -2.24 -34.78 31.47
C GLU A 192 -3.55 -35.54 31.31
N SER A 193 -3.56 -36.46 30.35
CA SER A 193 -4.72 -37.23 29.94
C SER A 193 -5.22 -38.05 31.12
N ILE A 194 -6.03 -37.45 32.00
CA ILE A 194 -6.84 -38.18 32.95
C ILE A 194 -7.91 -38.85 32.10
N SER A 195 -7.72 -40.15 31.89
CA SER A 195 -8.61 -41.03 31.14
C SER A 195 -10.00 -41.01 31.76
N ASN A 196 -10.89 -40.15 31.25
CA ASN A 196 -12.30 -40.26 31.54
C ASN A 196 -12.91 -41.37 30.67
N PRO A 197 -13.49 -42.43 31.27
CA PRO A 197 -14.10 -43.50 30.51
C PRO A 197 -15.31 -42.96 29.75
N ARG A 198 -15.30 -43.21 28.44
CA ARG A 198 -16.35 -42.87 27.47
C ARG A 198 -17.69 -43.48 27.93
N PRO A 199 -18.77 -42.71 28.13
CA PRO A 199 -20.09 -43.29 28.31
C PRO A 199 -20.55 -43.93 27.00
N ASN A 200 -21.03 -45.17 27.12
CA ASN A 200 -21.48 -46.00 26.01
C ASN A 200 -22.66 -45.37 25.27
N LYS A 201 -22.61 -45.54 23.94
CA LYS A 201 -23.62 -45.16 22.95
C LYS A 201 -25.00 -45.70 23.35
N THR A 202 -26.01 -44.83 23.42
CA THR A 202 -27.40 -45.22 23.22
C THR A 202 -27.80 -45.00 21.75
N PRO A 203 -28.56 -45.92 21.12
CA PRO A 203 -29.04 -45.74 19.76
C PRO A 203 -30.17 -44.72 19.75
N ARG A 204 -30.00 -43.61 19.02
CA ARG A 204 -31.05 -42.62 18.80
C ARG A 204 -32.00 -43.12 17.73
N ALA A 205 -33.25 -43.37 18.12
CA ALA A 205 -34.34 -43.71 17.22
C ALA A 205 -34.57 -42.58 16.20
N SER A 206 -34.73 -43.00 14.95
CA SER A 206 -35.08 -42.22 13.78
C SER A 206 -36.43 -41.55 13.93
N VAL A 207 -36.46 -40.22 13.80
CA VAL A 207 -37.67 -39.42 13.63
C VAL A 207 -37.89 -39.20 12.14
N PRO A 208 -39.09 -39.48 11.59
CA PRO A 208 -39.38 -39.27 10.18
C PRO A 208 -39.51 -37.77 9.86
N TYR A 209 -38.96 -37.42 8.71
CA TYR A 209 -38.91 -36.09 8.11
C TYR A 209 -40.25 -35.79 7.41
N SER A 210 -40.98 -34.78 7.89
CA SER A 210 -42.15 -34.24 7.20
C SER A 210 -41.69 -33.21 6.17
N LYS A 211 -42.01 -33.51 4.91
CA LYS A 211 -41.77 -32.68 3.73
C LYS A 211 -43.00 -31.80 3.51
N GLU A 212 -42.87 -30.49 3.67
CA GLU A 212 -43.86 -29.53 3.17
C GLU A 212 -43.23 -28.66 2.08
N THR A 213 -43.95 -28.59 0.97
CA THR A 213 -43.64 -27.90 -0.28
C THR A 213 -44.59 -26.73 -0.47
N ALA A 214 -44.10 -25.73 -1.22
CA ALA A 214 -44.78 -24.58 -1.85
C ALA A 214 -44.71 -23.26 -1.05
N GLY A 215 -44.33 -22.12 -1.63
CA GLY A 215 -44.06 -21.85 -3.04
C GLY A 215 -43.37 -20.50 -3.31
N VAL A 216 -42.72 -20.47 -4.48
CA VAL A 216 -42.60 -19.40 -5.47
C VAL A 216 -42.56 -17.94 -4.98
N SER A 217 -41.39 -17.33 -5.14
CA SER A 217 -41.27 -15.97 -5.66
C SER A 217 -39.98 -15.87 -6.48
N ASP A 218 -40.14 -15.64 -7.78
CA ASP A 218 -39.07 -15.42 -8.76
C ASP A 218 -38.43 -14.05 -8.54
N GLU A 219 -37.19 -14.02 -8.06
CA GLU A 219 -36.16 -13.07 -8.50
C GLU A 219 -34.82 -13.81 -8.45
N THR A 220 -34.43 -14.35 -9.61
CA THR A 220 -33.14 -15.00 -9.84
C THR A 220 -32.00 -13.99 -9.67
N ASP A 221 -31.41 -13.99 -8.47
CA ASP A 221 -30.12 -13.39 -8.20
C ASP A 221 -29.01 -14.27 -8.81
N VAL A 222 -28.44 -13.78 -9.91
CA VAL A 222 -27.44 -14.48 -10.73
C VAL A 222 -26.12 -14.71 -9.97
N TRP A 223 -25.93 -14.08 -8.81
CA TRP A 223 -24.69 -14.18 -8.02
C TRP A 223 -24.70 -15.26 -6.93
N THR A 224 -25.86 -15.83 -6.57
CA THR A 224 -25.96 -16.85 -5.51
C THR A 224 -25.73 -18.29 -6.01
N GLN A 225 -25.56 -18.53 -7.32
CA GLN A 225 -25.24 -19.86 -7.86
C GLN A 225 -23.73 -20.19 -7.93
N LEU A 226 -22.84 -19.30 -7.50
CA LEU A 226 -21.39 -19.53 -7.51
C LEU A 226 -20.81 -20.04 -6.18
N ASP A 227 -21.58 -20.01 -5.08
CA ASP A 227 -21.14 -20.48 -3.76
C ASP A 227 -21.56 -21.92 -3.43
N ASP A 228 -22.49 -22.51 -4.21
CA ASP A 228 -22.97 -23.90 -4.03
C ASP A 228 -22.34 -24.91 -5.00
N VAL A 229 -21.31 -24.52 -5.76
CA VAL A 229 -20.45 -25.51 -6.42
C VAL A 229 -19.53 -26.10 -5.36
N ASP A 230 -19.94 -27.26 -4.85
CA ASP A 230 -19.19 -28.17 -4.00
C ASP A 230 -17.93 -28.67 -4.75
N LEU A 231 -16.98 -27.76 -5.01
CA LEU A 231 -15.73 -27.96 -5.75
C LEU A 231 -14.66 -28.60 -4.85
N TRP A 232 -15.07 -29.58 -4.06
CA TRP A 232 -14.22 -30.50 -3.32
C TRP A 232 -14.42 -31.94 -3.81
N GLU A 233 -14.68 -32.11 -5.11
CA GLU A 233 -14.28 -33.37 -5.74
C GLU A 233 -12.79 -33.59 -5.43
N PRO A 234 -12.41 -34.73 -4.83
CA PRO A 234 -11.01 -35.02 -4.60
C PRO A 234 -10.37 -35.10 -5.98
N LEU A 235 -9.66 -34.03 -6.34
CA LEU A 235 -8.79 -33.98 -7.50
C LEU A 235 -7.86 -35.18 -7.37
N ASN A 236 -8.23 -36.25 -8.07
CA ASN A 236 -7.37 -37.36 -8.42
C ASN A 236 -6.37 -36.82 -9.45
N MET A 237 -5.55 -35.87 -8.99
CA MET A 237 -4.41 -35.31 -9.69
C MET A 237 -3.40 -36.44 -9.79
N LYS A 238 -3.61 -37.29 -10.80
CA LYS A 238 -2.60 -38.16 -11.39
C LYS A 238 -1.45 -37.23 -11.74
N SER A 239 -0.52 -37.10 -10.80
CA SER A 239 0.61 -36.20 -10.91
C SER A 239 1.32 -36.61 -12.20
N PRO A 240 1.46 -35.74 -13.21
CA PRO A 240 2.32 -36.06 -14.33
C PRO A 240 3.69 -36.26 -13.69
N SER A 241 4.18 -37.48 -13.71
CA SER A 241 5.55 -37.80 -13.29
C SER A 241 6.45 -37.01 -14.24
N LYS A 242 6.80 -35.79 -13.84
CA LYS A 242 7.82 -35.00 -14.52
C LYS A 242 9.03 -35.93 -14.57
N SER A 243 9.51 -36.20 -15.79
CA SER A 243 10.70 -37.01 -15.97
C SER A 243 11.83 -36.40 -15.15
N ASP A 244 12.70 -37.23 -14.59
CA ASP A 244 13.85 -36.77 -13.79
C ASP A 244 14.69 -35.72 -14.55
N GLU A 245 14.68 -35.78 -15.89
CA GLU A 245 15.29 -34.78 -16.79
C GLU A 245 14.71 -33.36 -16.62
N GLN A 246 13.40 -33.20 -16.46
CA GLN A 246 12.78 -31.88 -16.24
C GLN A 246 13.12 -31.31 -14.86
N LEU A 247 13.33 -32.18 -13.87
CA LEU A 247 13.71 -31.75 -12.53
C LEU A 247 15.16 -31.24 -12.51
N GLU A 248 16.08 -31.93 -13.20
CA GLU A 248 17.46 -31.47 -13.34
C GLU A 248 17.55 -30.18 -14.15
N GLU A 249 16.79 -30.02 -15.23
CA GLU A 249 16.74 -28.76 -15.99
C GLU A 249 16.26 -27.59 -15.10
N LEU A 250 15.27 -27.84 -14.23
CA LEU A 250 14.74 -26.82 -13.33
C LEU A 250 15.76 -26.43 -12.25
N LYS A 251 16.54 -27.37 -11.74
CA LYS A 251 17.63 -27.09 -10.78
C LYS A 251 18.71 -26.21 -11.41
N VAL A 252 19.16 -26.55 -12.62
CA VAL A 252 20.16 -25.75 -13.35
C VAL A 252 19.65 -24.32 -13.59
N LYS A 253 18.37 -24.16 -13.96
CA LYS A 253 17.77 -22.83 -14.11
C LYS A 253 17.71 -22.06 -12.79
N HIS A 254 17.41 -22.74 -11.68
CA HIS A 254 17.37 -22.11 -10.36
C HIS A 254 18.76 -21.63 -9.92
N GLU A 255 19.80 -22.45 -10.08
CA GLU A 255 21.19 -22.09 -9.76
C GLU A 255 21.69 -20.93 -10.64
N ALA A 256 21.34 -20.93 -11.93
CA ALA A 256 21.67 -19.83 -12.84
C ALA A 256 20.98 -18.52 -12.42
N LEU A 257 19.71 -18.59 -12.02
CA LEU A 257 18.96 -17.42 -11.52
C LEU A 257 19.55 -16.89 -10.21
N GLN A 258 19.92 -17.78 -9.29
CA GLN A 258 20.57 -17.41 -8.03
C GLN A 258 21.91 -16.72 -8.29
N SER A 259 22.74 -17.28 -9.17
CA SER A 259 24.02 -16.68 -9.57
C SER A 259 23.85 -15.31 -10.22
N ALA A 260 22.82 -15.15 -11.07
CA ALA A 260 22.51 -13.86 -11.69
C ALA A 260 22.07 -12.81 -10.67
N HIS A 261 21.29 -13.21 -9.66
CA HIS A 261 20.85 -12.35 -8.57
C HIS A 261 22.04 -11.87 -7.72
N GLU A 262 22.95 -12.77 -7.35
CA GLU A 262 24.18 -12.42 -6.62
C GLU A 262 25.07 -11.45 -7.42
N ALA A 263 25.23 -11.68 -8.73
CA ALA A 263 25.98 -10.78 -9.59
C ALA A 263 25.34 -9.39 -9.71
N LEU A 264 24.01 -9.31 -9.76
CA LEU A 264 23.27 -8.04 -9.78
C LEU A 264 23.43 -7.31 -8.44
N PHE A 265 23.37 -8.02 -7.33
CA PHE A 265 23.58 -7.46 -5.99
C PHE A 265 24.97 -6.84 -5.84
N GLU A 266 26.03 -7.52 -6.27
CA GLU A 266 27.38 -6.94 -6.24
C GLU A 266 27.53 -5.74 -7.18
N LYS A 267 26.91 -5.77 -8.37
CA LYS A 267 26.87 -4.57 -9.23
C LYS A 267 26.19 -3.39 -8.53
N HIS A 268 25.06 -3.61 -7.86
CA HIS A 268 24.37 -2.57 -7.10
C HIS A 268 25.25 -2.00 -5.98
N ARG A 269 25.90 -2.87 -5.21
CA ARG A 269 26.85 -2.49 -4.15
C ARG A 269 28.00 -1.63 -4.65
N THR A 270 28.56 -1.95 -5.82
CA THR A 270 29.62 -1.14 -6.43
C THR A 270 29.11 0.24 -6.89
N LEU A 271 27.89 0.32 -7.42
CA LEU A 271 27.26 1.58 -7.81
C LEU A 271 27.00 2.47 -6.60
N GLU A 272 26.46 1.93 -5.51
CA GLU A 272 26.29 2.66 -4.25
C GLU A 272 27.62 3.23 -3.73
N GLY A 273 28.69 2.43 -3.80
CA GLY A 273 30.03 2.91 -3.43
C GLY A 273 30.51 4.08 -4.29
N LYS A 274 30.14 4.14 -5.57
CA LYS A 274 30.43 5.28 -6.46
C LYS A 274 29.57 6.50 -6.11
N TYR A 275 28.27 6.32 -5.86
CA TYR A 275 27.37 7.40 -5.45
C TYR A 275 27.82 8.03 -4.13
N LYS A 276 28.13 7.24 -3.10
CA LYS A 276 28.68 7.75 -1.82
C LYS A 276 29.98 8.54 -1.99
N LYS A 277 30.83 8.17 -2.96
CA LYS A 277 32.04 8.95 -3.29
C LYS A 277 31.70 10.28 -3.96
N GLN A 278 30.69 10.32 -4.83
CA GLN A 278 30.23 11.55 -5.47
C GLN A 278 29.57 12.49 -4.46
N GLU A 279 28.73 11.96 -3.57
CA GLU A 279 28.10 12.69 -2.48
C GLU A 279 29.14 13.39 -1.60
N LYS A 280 30.17 12.67 -1.14
CA LYS A 280 31.30 13.26 -0.39
C LYS A 280 32.07 14.34 -1.17
N LYS A 281 32.13 14.25 -2.50
CA LYS A 281 32.74 15.31 -3.33
C LYS A 281 31.85 16.54 -3.37
N LEU A 282 30.54 16.35 -3.49
CA LEU A 282 29.56 17.43 -3.51
C LEU A 282 29.56 18.18 -2.17
N GLU A 283 29.54 17.47 -1.03
CA GLU A 283 29.65 18.08 0.30
C GLU A 283 30.90 18.95 0.46
N LYS A 284 32.06 18.48 -0.04
CA LYS A 284 33.31 19.25 -0.06
C LYS A 284 33.24 20.49 -0.94
N LEU A 285 32.51 20.45 -2.06
CA LEU A 285 32.30 21.62 -2.91
C LEU A 285 31.36 22.63 -2.25
N CYS A 286 30.25 22.17 -1.66
CA CYS A 286 29.32 23.03 -0.94
C CYS A 286 29.99 23.77 0.22
N THR A 287 30.79 23.06 1.04
CA THR A 287 31.55 23.69 2.14
C THR A 287 32.55 24.74 1.65
N ARG A 288 33.26 24.48 0.54
CA ARG A 288 34.16 25.46 -0.08
C ARG A 288 33.43 26.67 -0.64
N LEU A 289 32.26 26.48 -1.27
CA LEU A 289 31.44 27.58 -1.78
C LEU A 289 30.94 28.47 -0.64
N ILE A 290 30.53 27.89 0.49
CA ILE A 290 30.15 28.65 1.69
C ILE A 290 31.33 29.48 2.19
N GLN A 291 32.53 28.89 2.30
CA GLN A 291 33.74 29.61 2.73
C GLN A 291 34.09 30.76 1.80
N LEU A 292 34.02 30.56 0.48
CA LEU A 292 34.22 31.61 -0.51
C LEU A 292 33.19 32.73 -0.37
N GLY A 293 31.91 32.39 -0.18
CA GLY A 293 30.85 33.36 0.07
C GLY A 293 31.12 34.21 1.32
N SER A 294 31.62 33.60 2.40
CA SER A 294 32.02 34.32 3.62
C SER A 294 33.20 35.28 3.37
N LEU A 295 34.21 34.86 2.60
CA LEU A 295 35.36 35.70 2.25
C LEU A 295 34.96 36.90 1.39
N VAL A 296 34.09 36.70 0.41
CA VAL A 296 33.58 37.79 -0.45
C VAL A 296 32.78 38.81 0.37
N LYS A 297 31.95 38.35 1.32
CA LYS A 297 31.24 39.25 2.25
C LYS A 297 32.21 40.10 3.08
N GLN A 298 33.24 39.47 3.65
CA GLN A 298 34.28 40.19 4.41
C GLN A 298 35.02 41.23 3.57
N GLN A 299 35.35 40.93 2.30
CA GLN A 299 36.03 41.88 1.41
C GLN A 299 35.16 43.08 1.02
N ASN A 300 33.85 42.86 0.88
CA ASN A 300 32.91 43.89 0.45
C ASN A 300 32.35 44.74 1.61
N GLY A 301 32.75 44.47 2.86
CA GLY A 301 32.27 45.22 4.03
C GLY A 301 30.77 45.07 4.31
N VAL A 302 30.18 43.95 3.89
CA VAL A 302 28.77 43.58 4.14
C VAL A 302 28.67 42.62 5.31
#